data_AF-A0A4Y3L0H3-F1
#
_entry.id   AF-A0A4Y3L0H3-F1
#
_cell.length_a   1.000
_cell.length_b   1.000
_cell.length_c   1.000
_cell.angle_alpha   90.00
_cell.angle_beta   90.00
_cell.angle_gamma   90.00
#
_symmetry.space_group_name_H-M   'P 1'
#
loop_
_entity.id
_entity.type
_entity.pdbx_description
1 polymer ?
#
loop_
_entity_poly.entity_id
_entity_poly.type
_entity_poly.pdbx_seq_one_letter_code
_entity_poly.pdbx_strand_id
1 'polypeptide(L)'
;MHAGLHAVTAPAWDAAWSHALTELELDVAEAEALLRADHAGPVELRSQQWVPPTGLGPLPAPLVERAQALLDRQLDVARRTAAAALLSRRHLVAVDAMRERPPAVPVYLDTQG
;
A
#
# COMPACT_ATOMS: atom_id res chain seq x y z
N MET A 1 -11.64 -29.29 -34.18
CA MET A 1 -10.83 -28.55 -33.17
C MET A 1 -11.61 -27.31 -32.74
N HIS A 2 -12.67 -27.51 -31.95
CA HIS A 2 -13.42 -26.42 -31.33
C HIS A 2 -13.13 -26.50 -29.84
N ALA A 3 -12.35 -25.54 -29.34
CA ALA A 3 -12.05 -25.38 -27.94
C ALA A 3 -13.36 -25.21 -27.16
N GLY A 4 -13.58 -26.07 -26.17
CA GLY A 4 -14.68 -25.96 -25.23
C GLY A 4 -14.54 -24.67 -24.43
N LEU A 5 -15.30 -23.65 -24.82
CA LEU A 5 -15.65 -22.53 -23.95
C LEU A 5 -16.46 -23.13 -22.79
N HIS A 6 -15.76 -23.52 -21.73
CA HIS A 6 -16.38 -23.83 -20.46
C HIS A 6 -17.12 -22.56 -20.03
N ALA A 7 -18.44 -22.55 -20.19
CA ALA A 7 -19.30 -21.60 -19.53
C ALA A 7 -19.14 -21.83 -18.03
N VAL A 8 -18.18 -21.13 -17.43
CA VAL A 8 -18.03 -21.08 -15.97
C VAL A 8 -19.38 -20.59 -15.45
N THR A 9 -20.02 -21.41 -14.63
CA THR A 9 -21.37 -21.14 -14.15
C THR A 9 -21.32 -20.12 -13.01
N ALA A 10 -22.43 -19.43 -12.74
CA ALA A 10 -22.55 -18.47 -11.65
C ALA A 10 -21.93 -18.92 -10.30
N PRO A 11 -22.16 -20.14 -9.78
CA PRO A 11 -21.55 -20.58 -8.52
C PRO A 11 -20.02 -20.72 -8.58
N ALA A 12 -19.45 -20.98 -9.75
CA ALA A 12 -18.00 -21.02 -9.92
C ALA A 12 -17.39 -19.60 -9.95
N TRP A 13 -18.11 -18.62 -10.49
CA TRP A 13 -17.75 -17.20 -10.38
C TRP A 13 -17.85 -16.70 -8.94
N ASP A 14 -18.87 -17.11 -8.19
CA ASP A 14 -19.01 -16.75 -6.78
C ASP A 14 -17.79 -17.17 -5.96
N ALA A 15 -17.35 -18.42 -6.14
CA ALA A 15 -16.16 -18.94 -5.47
C ALA A 15 -14.88 -18.21 -5.92
N ALA A 16 -14.72 -17.96 -7.22
CA ALA A 16 -13.57 -17.26 -7.78
C ALA A 16 -13.47 -15.82 -7.27
N TRP A 17 -14.58 -15.07 -7.27
CA TRP A 17 -14.66 -13.72 -6.72
C TRP A 17 -14.41 -13.71 -5.21
N SER A 18 -15.00 -14.65 -4.46
CA SER A 18 -14.78 -14.73 -3.02
C SER A 18 -13.31 -14.99 -2.69
N HIS A 19 -12.65 -15.88 -3.43
CA HIS A 19 -11.22 -16.14 -3.27
C HIS A 19 -10.38 -14.91 -3.61
N ALA A 20 -10.64 -14.27 -4.75
CA ALA A 20 -9.93 -13.07 -5.17
C ALA A 20 -10.08 -11.92 -4.16
N LEU A 21 -11.28 -11.70 -3.61
CA LEU A 21 -11.51 -10.68 -2.59
C LEU A 21 -10.78 -11.01 -1.28
N THR A 22 -10.72 -12.29 -0.89
CA THR A 22 -9.96 -12.72 0.31
C THR A 22 -8.46 -12.44 0.16
N GLU A 23 -7.85 -12.77 -0.97
CA GLU A 23 -6.43 -12.49 -1.20
C GLU A 23 -6.15 -10.98 -1.17
N LEU A 24 -6.98 -10.17 -1.84
CA LEU A 24 -6.85 -8.72 -1.82
C LEU A 24 -7.06 -8.11 -0.42
N GLU A 25 -7.94 -8.68 0.40
CA GLU A 25 -8.12 -8.26 1.79
C GLU A 25 -6.90 -8.54 2.66
N LEU A 26 -6.21 -9.67 2.44
CA LEU A 26 -4.97 -10.01 3.13
C LEU A 26 -3.86 -9.03 2.76
N ASP A 27 -3.69 -8.74 1.46
CA ASP A 27 -2.70 -7.77 0.97
C ASP A 27 -2.93 -6.37 1.58
N VAL A 28 -4.20 -5.93 1.63
CA VAL A 28 -4.56 -4.63 2.23
C VAL A 28 -4.31 -4.62 3.73
N ALA A 29 -4.63 -5.70 4.44
CA ALA A 29 -4.38 -5.80 5.87
C ALA A 29 -2.88 -5.75 6.19
N GLU A 30 -2.04 -6.39 5.37
CA GLU A 30 -0.59 -6.31 5.47
C GLU A 30 -0.09 -4.88 5.25
N ALA A 31 -0.53 -4.22 4.17
CA ALA A 31 -0.16 -2.83 3.89
C ALA A 31 -0.59 -1.86 5.00
N GLU A 32 -1.80 -2.02 5.54
CA GLU A 32 -2.28 -1.25 6.69
C GLU A 32 -1.42 -1.48 7.94
N ALA A 33 -0.97 -2.72 8.19
CA ALA A 33 -0.09 -3.05 9.30
C ALA A 33 1.28 -2.40 9.14
N LEU A 34 1.85 -2.41 7.94
CA LEU A 34 3.11 -1.73 7.63
C LEU A 34 3.00 -0.22 7.83
N LEU A 35 1.89 0.40 7.42
CA LEU A 35 1.64 1.83 7.66
C LEU A 35 1.43 2.19 9.14
N ARG A 36 1.04 1.23 10.00
CA ARG A 36 0.93 1.44 11.45
C ARG A 36 2.26 1.20 12.17
N ALA A 37 3.15 0.39 11.61
CA ALA A 37 4.46 0.13 12.18
C ALA A 37 5.35 1.37 12.03
N ASP A 38 5.39 2.19 13.09
CA ASP A 38 6.01 3.52 13.10
C ASP A 38 7.49 3.52 12.69
N HIS A 39 8.20 2.39 12.85
CA HIS A 39 9.60 2.18 12.47
C HIS A 39 9.84 0.72 12.05
N ALA A 40 9.13 0.23 11.04
CA ALA A 40 9.59 -1.01 10.41
C ALA A 40 10.98 -0.73 9.80
N GLY A 41 11.99 -1.52 10.17
CA GLY A 41 13.28 -1.56 9.46
C GLY A 41 13.07 -1.90 7.98
N PRO A 42 14.14 -2.13 7.19
CA PRO A 42 14.00 -2.48 5.78
C PRO A 42 12.96 -3.61 5.60
N VAL A 43 11.79 -3.25 5.09
CA VAL A 43 10.75 -4.22 4.77
C VAL A 43 11.18 -4.82 3.45
N GLU A 44 11.56 -6.10 3.47
CA GLU A 44 11.60 -6.91 2.26
C GLU A 44 10.16 -7.04 1.78
N LEU A 45 9.72 -6.02 1.03
CA LEU A 45 8.52 -6.12 0.23
C LEU A 45 8.76 -7.31 -0.68
N ARG A 46 8.05 -8.41 -0.44
CA ARG A 46 7.88 -9.41 -1.48
C ARG A 46 7.21 -8.68 -2.63
N SER A 47 8.01 -8.15 -3.55
CA SER A 47 7.58 -7.53 -4.78
C SER A 47 7.07 -8.62 -5.71
N GLN A 48 6.12 -9.42 -5.23
CA GLN A 48 5.25 -10.18 -6.09
C GLN A 48 4.50 -9.12 -6.88
N GLN A 49 4.82 -9.03 -8.16
CA GLN A 49 4.12 -8.15 -9.08
C GLN A 49 2.64 -8.53 -8.99
N TRP A 50 1.83 -7.66 -8.41
CA TRP A 50 0.40 -7.90 -8.30
C TRP A 50 -0.17 -8.14 -9.70
N VAL A 51 -0.81 -9.28 -9.89
CA VAL A 51 -1.43 -9.68 -11.15
C VAL A 51 -2.94 -9.65 -10.92
N PRO A 52 -3.69 -8.84 -11.70
CA PRO A 52 -5.14 -8.81 -11.55
C PRO A 52 -5.73 -10.20 -11.86
N PRO A 53 -6.64 -10.71 -11.02
CA PRO A 53 -7.28 -11.99 -11.25
C PRO A 53 -8.08 -11.96 -12.57
N THR A 54 -7.88 -12.96 -13.41
CA THR A 54 -8.55 -13.09 -14.71
C THR A 54 -9.66 -14.15 -14.64
N GLY A 55 -10.61 -14.09 -15.57
CA GLY A 55 -11.67 -15.11 -15.67
C GLY A 55 -12.74 -15.07 -14.57
N LEU A 56 -12.81 -14.00 -13.79
CA LEU A 56 -13.74 -13.88 -12.67
C LEU A 56 -15.22 -13.77 -13.08
N GLY A 57 -15.52 -13.40 -14.32
CA GLY A 57 -16.89 -13.17 -14.76
C GLY A 57 -17.54 -11.96 -14.06
N PRO A 58 -18.86 -11.77 -14.16
CA PRO A 58 -19.55 -10.67 -13.50
C PRO A 58 -19.46 -10.79 -11.97
N LEU A 59 -19.32 -9.65 -11.28
CA LEU A 59 -19.31 -9.60 -9.82
C LEU A 59 -20.70 -10.02 -9.28
N PRO A 60 -20.77 -11.03 -8.41
CA PRO A 60 -22.03 -11.45 -7.79
C PRO A 60 -22.60 -10.37 -6.88
N ALA A 61 -23.92 -10.13 -6.96
CA ALA A 61 -24.60 -9.11 -6.16
C ALA A 61 -24.31 -9.19 -4.64
N PRO A 62 -24.24 -10.37 -4.00
CA PRO A 62 -23.91 -10.47 -2.57
C PRO A 62 -22.50 -9.99 -2.21
N LEU A 63 -21.58 -9.94 -3.18
CA LEU A 63 -20.18 -9.54 -2.96
C LEU A 63 -19.92 -8.06 -3.25
N VAL A 64 -20.91 -7.32 -3.76
CA VAL A 64 -20.76 -5.91 -4.14
C VAL A 64 -20.37 -5.04 -2.94
N GLU A 65 -21.06 -5.21 -1.80
CA GLU A 65 -20.76 -4.45 -0.58
C GLU A 65 -19.34 -4.72 -0.08
N ARG A 66 -18.94 -6.01 -0.06
CA ARG A 66 -17.59 -6.44 0.32
C ARG A 66 -16.53 -5.82 -0.59
N ALA A 67 -16.74 -5.87 -1.91
CA ALA A 67 -15.83 -5.30 -2.89
C ALA A 67 -15.70 -3.77 -2.74
N GLN A 68 -16.81 -3.07 -2.49
CA GLN A 68 -16.79 -1.62 -2.29
C GLN A 68 -16.05 -1.24 -1.01
N ALA A 69 -16.31 -1.92 0.10
CA ALA A 69 -15.61 -1.68 1.36
C ALA A 69 -14.09 -1.94 1.23
N LEU A 70 -13.70 -2.96 0.46
CA LEU A 70 -12.31 -3.24 0.16
C LEU A 70 -11.67 -2.12 -0.69
N LEU A 71 -12.36 -1.65 -1.72
CA LEU A 71 -11.88 -0.56 -2.57
C LEU A 71 -11.66 0.73 -1.76
N ASP A 72 -12.57 1.06 -0.85
CA ASP A 72 -12.45 2.25 -0.01
C ASP A 72 -11.19 2.18 0.89
N ARG A 73 -10.91 1.00 1.46
CA ARG A 73 -9.69 0.74 2.23
C ARG A 73 -8.44 0.82 1.37
N GLN A 74 -8.46 0.26 0.16
CA GLN A 74 -7.34 0.35 -0.79
C GLN A 74 -7.00 1.80 -1.14
N LEU A 75 -8.01 2.63 -1.41
CA LEU A 75 -7.83 4.05 -1.68
C LEU A 75 -7.26 4.80 -0.48
N ASP A 76 -7.69 4.45 0.75
CA ASP A 76 -7.13 5.04 1.95
C ASP A 76 -5.66 4.71 2.16
N VAL A 77 -5.30 3.43 2.02
CA VAL A 77 -3.91 2.96 2.07
C VAL A 77 -3.06 3.69 1.03
N ALA A 78 -3.53 3.79 -0.22
CA ALA A 78 -2.82 4.48 -1.29
C ALA A 78 -2.54 5.96 -0.94
N ARG A 79 -3.55 6.68 -0.41
CA ARG A 79 -3.38 8.07 0.04
C ARG A 79 -2.35 8.19 1.16
N ARG A 80 -2.43 7.33 2.17
CA ARG A 80 -1.52 7.34 3.33
C ARG A 80 -0.09 7.02 2.92
N THR A 81 0.11 6.04 2.04
CA THR A 81 1.42 5.69 1.48
C THR A 81 2.01 6.86 0.70
N ALA A 82 1.22 7.55 -0.14
CA ALA A 82 1.69 8.73 -0.87
C ALA A 82 2.09 9.87 0.07
N ALA A 83 1.31 10.11 1.13
CA ALA A 83 1.62 11.12 2.14
C ALA A 83 2.92 10.79 2.91
N ALA A 84 3.10 9.53 3.31
CA ALA A 84 4.32 9.07 3.97
C ALA A 84 5.54 9.24 3.06
N ALA A 85 5.44 8.83 1.79
CA ALA A 85 6.52 9.01 0.81
C ALA A 85 6.90 10.48 0.62
N LEU A 86 5.93 11.40 0.60
CA LEU A 86 6.20 12.83 0.51
C LEU A 86 6.94 13.37 1.75
N LEU A 87 6.52 12.94 2.95
CA LEU A 87 7.18 13.32 4.20
C LEU A 87 8.63 12.80 4.27
N SER A 88 8.85 11.55 3.86
CA SER A 88 10.20 10.96 3.79
C SER A 88 11.10 11.73 2.83
N ARG A 89 10.61 12.11 1.64
CA ARG A 89 11.39 12.93 0.68
C ARG A 89 11.78 14.27 1.27
N ARG A 90 10.87 14.95 1.98
CA ARG A 90 11.17 16.23 2.65
C ARG A 90 12.21 16.08 3.75
N HIS A 91 12.13 15.01 4.55
CA HIS A 91 13.13 14.71 5.57
C HIS A 91 14.52 14.47 4.97
N LEU A 92 14.60 13.70 3.88
CA LEU A 92 15.87 13.45 3.20
C LEU A 92 16.52 14.75 2.70
N VAL A 93 15.75 15.64 2.09
CA VAL A 93 16.25 16.96 1.64
C VAL A 93 16.77 17.79 2.82
N ALA A 94 16.07 17.80 3.96
CA ALA A 94 16.51 18.56 5.13
C ALA A 94 17.79 17.97 5.75
N VAL A 95 17.88 16.65 5.86
CA VAL A 95 19.09 15.95 6.34
C VAL A 95 20.28 16.23 5.44
N ASP A 96 20.08 16.21 4.12
CA ASP A 96 21.14 16.49 3.14
C ASP A 96 21.64 17.95 3.28
N ALA A 97 20.72 18.92 3.36
CA ALA A 97 21.06 20.32 3.60
C ALA A 97 21.81 20.56 4.93
N MET A 98 21.54 19.78 5.98
CA MET A 98 22.30 19.85 7.23
C MET A 98 23.72 19.30 7.08
N ARG A 99 23.91 18.25 6.28
CA ARG A 99 25.24 17.66 6.00
C ARG A 99 26.13 18.59 5.18
N GLU A 100 25.53 19.38 4.28
CA GLU A 100 26.25 20.36 3.45
C GLU A 100 26.65 21.65 4.19
N ARG A 101 26.05 21.93 5.36
CA ARG A 101 26.31 23.15 6.11
C ARG A 101 27.58 22.99 6.96
N PRO A 102 28.59 23.89 6.84
CA PRO A 102 29.77 23.81 7.69
C PRO A 102 29.37 23.97 9.17
N PRO A 103 30.05 23.28 10.11
CA PRO A 103 29.69 23.34 11.51
C PRO A 103 29.69 24.79 11.99
N ALA A 104 28.57 25.23 12.57
CA ALA A 104 28.46 26.55 13.16
C ALA A 104 29.47 26.65 14.30
N VAL A 105 30.47 27.52 14.14
CA VAL A 105 31.45 27.78 15.19
C VAL A 105 30.71 28.48 16.34
N PRO A 106 30.61 27.88 17.54
CA PRO A 106 29.91 28.52 18.65
C PRO A 106 30.68 29.76 19.08
N VAL A 107 30.01 30.91 19.05
CA VAL A 107 30.53 32.18 19.57
C VAL A 107 30.04 32.32 21.01
N TYR A 108 30.96 32.21 21.98
CA TYR A 108 30.66 32.49 23.38
C TYR A 108 30.77 33.99 23.62
N LEU A 109 29.64 34.62 23.97
CA LEU A 109 29.60 36.00 24.41
C LEU A 109 29.88 36.01 25.93
N ASP A 110 31.06 36.47 26.33
CA ASP A 110 31.37 36.69 27.74
C ASP A 110 30.77 38.04 28.15
N THR A 111 29.70 37.99 28.94
CA THR A 111 29.11 39.20 29.54
C THR A 111 29.87 39.51 30.83
N GLN A 112 30.95 40.27 30.70
CA GLN A 112 31.64 40.86 31.84
C GLN A 112 30.73 41.94 32.46
N GLY A 113 30.40 41.75 33.75
CA GLY A 113 29.65 42.69 34.57
C GLY A 113 30.51 43.80 35.15
#